data_AF-A0A1F8Q6Z3-F1
#
_entry.id   AF-A0A1F8Q6Z3-F1
#
_cell.length_a   1.000
_cell.length_b   1.000
_cell.length_c   1.000
_cell.angle_alpha   90.00
_cell.angle_beta   90.00
_cell.angle_gamma   90.00
#
_symmetry.space_group_name_H-M   'P 1'
#
loop_
_entity.id
_entity.type
_entity.pdbx_description
1 polymer ?
#
loop_
_entity_poly.entity_id
_entity_poly.type
_entity_poly.pdbx_seq_one_letter_code
_entity_poly.pdbx_strand_id
1 'polypeptide(L)'
;MDTENKEAKGKSHRIWGWISAVVGGLFTWVSGFLFIVFTSQAPTDISSFLFIALCLAIGVLLLVLGIRGITRKEKRKSKIISICGAIVVLVLAVLFCVAVGNYEPKGNHPQNTVESATNTPHPTSTVPTKISLPTVNLLPTKIPGVLECADIDRAHEELTDLVWEAYKNSIEGEKIYFSGKVEQVYDDAGVVLAFDNLCGTTLDNIPYDIAIKLSKGQHLEGYGTIENLAYLIDHVELEITINPELLIVR
;
A
#
# COMPACT_ATOMS: atom_id res chain seq x y z
N MET A 1 -66.88 30.25 -15.79
CA MET A 1 -66.08 30.26 -14.54
C MET A 1 -64.99 29.18 -14.52
N ASP A 2 -64.66 28.54 -15.66
CA ASP A 2 -63.82 27.32 -15.66
C ASP A 2 -62.38 27.49 -16.18
N THR A 3 -61.96 28.70 -16.55
CA THR A 3 -60.62 28.95 -17.10
C THR A 3 -59.54 29.08 -16.02
N GLU A 4 -59.90 29.47 -14.80
CA GLU A 4 -58.93 29.71 -13.72
C GLU A 4 -58.33 28.40 -13.15
N ASN A 5 -59.07 27.28 -13.24
CA ASN A 5 -58.64 26.01 -12.66
C ASN A 5 -57.65 25.22 -13.56
N LYS A 6 -57.53 25.58 -14.84
CA LYS A 6 -56.61 24.91 -15.79
C LYS A 6 -55.17 25.38 -15.65
N GLU A 7 -54.93 26.65 -15.27
CA GLU A 7 -53.56 27.17 -15.11
C GLU A 7 -52.86 26.62 -13.84
N ALA A 8 -53.61 26.40 -12.76
CA ALA A 8 -53.06 25.83 -11.53
C ALA A 8 -52.54 24.40 -11.73
N LYS A 9 -53.22 23.60 -12.56
CA LYS A 9 -52.85 22.20 -12.83
C LYS A 9 -51.54 22.06 -13.62
N GLY A 10 -51.25 22.99 -14.53
CA GLY A 10 -50.03 22.96 -15.35
C GLY A 10 -48.74 23.26 -14.58
N LYS A 11 -48.79 24.09 -13.53
CA LYS A 11 -47.61 24.44 -12.72
C LYS A 11 -47.17 23.29 -11.81
N SER A 12 -48.12 22.53 -11.26
CA SER A 12 -47.83 21.40 -10.36
C SER A 12 -47.00 20.30 -11.04
N HIS A 13 -47.34 19.95 -12.28
CA HIS A 13 -46.66 18.88 -13.02
C HIS A 13 -45.19 19.20 -13.32
N ARG A 14 -44.88 20.49 -13.51
CA ARG A 14 -43.52 20.94 -13.79
C ARG A 14 -42.64 20.87 -12.54
N ILE A 15 -43.18 21.22 -11.37
CA ILE A 15 -42.46 21.17 -10.09
C ILE A 15 -42.09 19.72 -9.73
N TRP A 16 -43.02 18.79 -9.90
CA TRP A 16 -42.79 17.37 -9.64
C TRP A 16 -41.70 16.76 -10.52
N GLY A 17 -41.60 17.15 -11.79
CA GLY A 17 -40.53 16.70 -12.68
C GLY A 17 -39.13 17.15 -12.24
N TRP A 18 -39.00 18.36 -11.70
CA TRP A 18 -37.73 18.84 -11.14
C TRP A 18 -37.35 18.12 -9.86
N ILE A 19 -38.32 17.89 -8.98
CA ILE A 19 -38.08 17.14 -7.73
C ILE A 19 -37.64 15.72 -8.04
N SER A 20 -38.31 15.02 -8.97
CA SER A 20 -37.93 13.64 -9.31
C SER A 20 -36.54 13.56 -9.94
N ALA A 21 -36.16 14.53 -10.77
CA ALA A 21 -34.82 14.59 -11.36
C ALA A 21 -33.72 14.78 -10.31
N VAL A 22 -33.95 15.67 -9.33
CA VAL A 22 -32.99 15.92 -8.25
C VAL A 22 -32.88 14.70 -7.35
N VAL A 23 -34.00 14.12 -6.92
CA VAL A 23 -34.00 12.93 -6.05
C VAL A 23 -33.38 11.73 -6.75
N GLY A 24 -33.71 11.51 -8.02
CA GLY A 24 -33.15 10.43 -8.83
C GLY A 24 -31.63 10.55 -8.98
N GLY A 25 -31.13 11.75 -9.30
CA GLY A 25 -29.70 12.00 -9.42
C GLY A 25 -28.94 11.76 -8.12
N LEU A 26 -29.51 12.22 -6.99
CA LEU A 26 -28.91 12.04 -5.67
C LEU A 26 -28.86 10.55 -5.28
N PHE A 27 -29.92 9.80 -5.59
CA PHE A 27 -29.99 8.37 -5.33
C PHE A 27 -28.95 7.59 -6.12
N THR A 28 -28.82 7.85 -7.44
CA THR A 28 -27.79 7.20 -8.27
C THR A 28 -26.37 7.54 -7.83
N TRP A 29 -26.13 8.78 -7.39
CA TRP A 29 -24.81 9.19 -6.92
C TRP A 29 -24.44 8.49 -5.60
N VAL A 30 -25.36 8.47 -4.64
CA VAL A 30 -25.16 7.79 -3.35
C VAL A 30 -25.00 6.28 -3.53
N SER A 31 -25.79 5.64 -4.41
CA SER A 31 -25.66 4.19 -4.64
C SER A 31 -24.35 3.83 -5.34
N GLY A 32 -23.92 4.61 -6.32
CA GLY A 32 -22.62 4.41 -6.98
C GLY A 32 -21.45 4.59 -6.02
N PHE A 33 -21.53 5.58 -5.14
CA PHE A 33 -20.53 5.81 -4.11
C PHE A 33 -20.46 4.66 -3.09
N LEU A 34 -21.60 4.21 -2.58
CA LEU A 34 -21.69 3.04 -1.69
C LEU A 34 -21.13 1.79 -2.37
N PHE A 35 -21.40 1.58 -3.65
CA PHE A 35 -20.85 0.44 -4.39
C PHE A 35 -19.33 0.48 -4.48
N ILE A 36 -18.73 1.66 -4.74
CA ILE A 36 -17.26 1.82 -4.75
C ILE A 36 -16.69 1.50 -3.37
N VAL A 37 -17.25 2.08 -2.30
CA VAL A 37 -16.78 1.84 -0.92
C VAL A 37 -16.89 0.38 -0.51
N PHE A 38 -17.97 -0.32 -0.90
CA PHE A 38 -18.16 -1.73 -0.57
C PHE A 38 -17.31 -2.68 -1.41
N THR A 39 -16.90 -2.29 -2.61
CA THR A 39 -16.09 -3.13 -3.51
C THR A 39 -14.59 -2.90 -3.38
N SER A 40 -14.17 -1.71 -2.95
CA SER A 40 -12.80 -1.48 -2.48
C SER A 40 -12.61 -2.19 -1.14
N GLN A 41 -11.77 -3.23 -1.10
CA GLN A 41 -11.27 -3.79 0.16
C GLN A 41 -10.82 -2.63 1.06
N ALA A 42 -11.29 -2.65 2.31
CA ALA A 42 -11.30 -1.50 3.22
C ALA A 42 -10.00 -0.70 3.13
N PRO A 43 -10.05 0.58 2.72
CA PRO A 43 -8.86 1.40 2.71
C PRO A 43 -8.46 1.67 4.16
N THR A 44 -7.38 1.04 4.60
CA THR A 44 -6.78 1.26 5.93
C THR A 44 -6.07 2.61 6.01
N ASP A 45 -5.84 3.26 4.88
CA ASP A 45 -5.06 4.50 4.82
C ASP A 45 -5.92 5.75 5.05
N ILE A 46 -5.44 6.59 5.96
CA ILE A 46 -6.04 7.89 6.35
C ILE A 46 -6.32 8.79 5.13
N SER A 47 -5.53 8.65 4.06
CA SER A 47 -5.70 9.35 2.78
C SER A 47 -7.07 9.10 2.14
N SER A 48 -7.60 7.88 2.27
CA SER A 48 -8.89 7.49 1.69
C SER A 48 -10.06 8.10 2.46
N PHE A 49 -9.95 8.20 3.79
CA PHE A 49 -10.95 8.87 4.62
C PHE A 49 -11.02 10.38 4.34
N LEU A 50 -9.88 11.03 4.15
CA LEU A 50 -9.83 12.44 3.76
C LEU A 50 -10.45 12.66 2.37
N PHE A 51 -10.22 11.75 1.43
CA PHE A 51 -10.83 11.80 0.11
C PHE A 51 -12.36 11.66 0.16
N ILE A 52 -12.87 10.70 0.94
CA ILE A 52 -14.31 10.50 1.17
C ILE A 52 -14.94 11.76 1.80
N ALA A 53 -14.30 12.33 2.82
CA ALA A 53 -14.78 13.54 3.48
C ALA A 53 -14.82 14.74 2.52
N LEU A 54 -13.82 14.88 1.64
CA LEU A 54 -13.77 15.92 0.62
C LEU A 54 -14.90 15.77 -0.41
N CYS A 55 -15.16 14.55 -0.89
CA CYS A 55 -16.25 14.28 -1.83
C CYS A 55 -17.63 14.64 -1.24
N LEU A 56 -17.86 14.29 0.04
CA LEU A 56 -19.10 14.66 0.73
C LEU A 56 -19.23 16.18 0.90
N ALA A 57 -18.16 16.86 1.29
CA ALA A 57 -18.15 18.33 1.44
C ALA A 57 -18.47 19.05 0.12
N ILE A 58 -17.91 18.58 -1.01
CA ILE A 58 -18.19 19.13 -2.35
C ILE A 58 -19.64 18.87 -2.75
N GLY A 59 -20.15 17.66 -2.51
CA GLY A 59 -21.55 17.31 -2.79
C GLY A 59 -22.54 18.23 -2.06
N VAL A 60 -22.29 18.48 -0.78
CA VAL A 60 -23.10 19.43 0.03
C VAL A 60 -23.00 20.85 -0.51
N LEU A 61 -21.81 21.31 -0.89
CA LEU A 61 -21.60 22.65 -1.45
C LEU A 61 -22.41 22.85 -2.74
N LEU A 62 -22.37 21.87 -3.66
CA LEU A 62 -23.13 21.93 -4.92
C LEU A 62 -24.64 21.93 -4.67
N LEU A 63 -25.12 21.17 -3.70
CA LEU A 63 -26.53 21.14 -3.32
C LEU A 63 -26.98 22.51 -2.78
N VAL A 64 -26.19 23.13 -1.90
CA VAL A 64 -26.46 24.47 -1.37
C VAL A 64 -26.48 25.52 -2.49
N LEU A 65 -25.52 25.48 -3.41
CA LEU A 65 -25.47 26.40 -4.57
C LEU A 65 -26.66 26.18 -5.52
N GLY A 66 -27.08 24.94 -5.73
CA GLY A 66 -28.26 24.60 -6.52
C GLY A 66 -29.54 25.19 -5.93
N ILE A 67 -29.78 24.99 -4.62
CA ILE A 67 -30.94 25.56 -3.91
C ILE A 67 -30.91 27.09 -3.98
N ARG A 68 -29.74 27.71 -3.76
CA ARG A 68 -29.56 29.17 -3.81
C ARG A 68 -29.77 29.75 -5.19
N GLY A 69 -29.44 29.00 -6.24
CA GLY A 69 -29.69 29.36 -7.64
C GLY A 69 -31.18 29.32 -8.00
N ILE A 70 -31.93 28.35 -7.45
CA ILE A 70 -33.37 28.20 -7.68
C ILE A 70 -34.16 29.33 -6.98
N THR A 71 -33.75 29.72 -5.76
CA THR A 71 -34.44 30.78 -5.01
C THR A 71 -34.22 32.18 -5.56
N ARG A 72 -33.19 32.40 -6.40
CA ARG A 72 -32.85 33.72 -6.96
C ARG A 72 -33.38 33.99 -8.37
N LYS A 73 -34.38 33.24 -8.81
CA LYS A 73 -34.91 33.35 -10.16
C LYS A 73 -35.94 34.47 -10.29
N GLU A 74 -35.48 35.72 -10.24
CA GLU A 74 -36.16 36.83 -10.89
C GLU A 74 -35.25 37.52 -11.92
N LYS A 75 -35.44 37.06 -13.16
CA LYS A 75 -35.19 37.70 -14.47
C LYS A 75 -33.87 38.46 -14.68
N ARG A 76 -32.84 37.73 -15.16
CA ARG A 76 -32.04 38.01 -16.39
C ARG A 76 -30.56 37.56 -16.33
N LYS A 77 -30.02 37.11 -15.20
CA LYS A 77 -28.59 36.70 -15.11
C LYS A 77 -28.34 35.18 -15.17
N SER A 78 -29.14 34.45 -15.94
CA SER A 78 -29.09 32.97 -16.01
C SER A 78 -27.86 32.38 -16.71
N LYS A 79 -27.15 33.14 -17.56
CA LYS A 79 -26.04 32.60 -18.34
C LYS A 79 -24.74 32.47 -17.55
N ILE A 80 -24.50 33.34 -16.57
CA ILE A 80 -23.24 33.37 -15.80
C ILE A 80 -23.17 32.17 -14.83
N ILE A 81 -24.29 31.80 -14.23
CA ILE A 81 -24.36 30.66 -13.29
C ILE A 81 -24.09 29.32 -14.00
N SER A 82 -24.52 29.19 -15.26
CA SER A 82 -24.25 27.99 -16.07
C SER A 82 -22.76 27.83 -16.39
N ILE A 83 -22.05 28.93 -16.65
CA ILE A 83 -20.63 28.91 -16.98
C ILE A 83 -19.79 28.59 -15.73
N CYS A 84 -20.12 29.18 -14.57
CA CYS A 84 -19.45 28.84 -13.32
C CYS A 84 -19.66 27.37 -12.93
N GLY A 85 -20.84 26.81 -13.15
CA GLY A 85 -21.10 25.38 -12.92
C GLY A 85 -20.24 24.47 -13.79
N ALA A 86 -20.11 24.79 -15.09
CA ALA A 86 -19.28 24.02 -16.02
C ALA A 86 -17.78 24.06 -15.65
N ILE A 87 -17.28 25.21 -15.20
CA ILE A 87 -15.88 25.36 -14.77
C ILE A 87 -15.58 24.51 -13.54
N VAL A 88 -16.48 24.48 -12.55
CA VAL A 88 -16.28 23.66 -11.34
C VAL A 88 -16.25 22.17 -11.68
N VAL A 89 -17.13 21.70 -12.57
CA VAL A 89 -17.13 20.30 -13.03
C VAL A 89 -15.84 19.96 -13.77
N LEU A 90 -15.34 20.87 -14.61
CA LEU A 90 -14.09 20.67 -15.35
C LEU A 90 -12.88 20.55 -14.41
N VAL A 91 -12.79 21.43 -13.40
CA VAL A 91 -11.69 21.41 -12.42
C VAL A 91 -11.71 20.10 -11.61
N LEU A 92 -12.90 19.63 -11.22
CA LEU A 92 -13.03 18.35 -10.50
C LEU A 92 -12.64 17.15 -11.37
N ALA A 93 -12.99 17.15 -12.66
CA ALA A 93 -12.57 16.10 -13.58
C ALA A 93 -11.05 16.04 -13.75
N VAL A 94 -10.38 17.20 -13.83
CA VAL A 94 -8.91 17.26 -13.92
C VAL A 94 -8.25 16.74 -12.64
N LEU A 95 -8.74 17.15 -11.47
CA LEU A 95 -8.22 16.66 -10.19
C LEU A 95 -8.41 15.15 -10.03
N PHE A 96 -9.54 14.62 -10.50
CA PHE A 96 -9.79 13.17 -10.51
C PHE A 96 -8.80 12.43 -11.42
N CYS A 97 -8.54 12.93 -12.63
CA CYS A 97 -7.56 12.31 -13.53
C CYS A 97 -6.14 12.30 -12.93
N VAL A 98 -5.74 13.36 -12.22
CA VAL A 98 -4.43 13.41 -11.55
C VAL A 98 -4.36 12.41 -10.38
N ALA A 99 -5.44 12.28 -9.60
CA ALA A 99 -5.49 11.33 -8.49
C ALA A 99 -5.45 9.86 -8.96
N VAL A 100 -6.12 9.54 -10.08
CA VAL A 100 -6.13 8.18 -10.65
C VAL A 100 -4.82 7.87 -11.37
N GLY A 101 -4.18 8.85 -12.02
CA GLY A 101 -2.94 8.64 -12.77
C GLY A 101 -1.72 8.28 -11.91
N ASN A 102 -1.74 8.61 -10.62
CA ASN A 102 -0.68 8.26 -9.67
C ASN A 102 -0.94 6.95 -8.90
N TYR A 103 -1.99 6.22 -9.23
CA TYR A 103 -2.23 4.91 -8.60
C TYR A 103 -1.38 3.87 -9.31
N GLU A 104 -0.15 3.68 -8.83
CA GLU A 104 0.69 2.57 -9.25
C GLU A 104 0.09 1.29 -8.68
N PRO A 105 -0.41 0.36 -9.52
CA PRO A 105 -1.07 -0.83 -9.03
C PRO A 105 -0.03 -1.70 -8.33
N LYS A 106 -0.14 -1.83 -7.00
CA LYS A 106 0.58 -2.86 -6.24
C LYS A 106 0.25 -4.21 -6.88
N GLY A 107 1.23 -4.78 -7.58
CA GLY A 107 1.07 -6.03 -8.31
C GLY A 107 0.64 -7.13 -7.36
N ASN A 108 -0.53 -7.71 -7.60
CA ASN A 108 -0.99 -8.89 -6.88
C ASN A 108 0.05 -10.01 -7.05
N HIS A 109 0.73 -10.34 -5.96
CA HIS A 109 1.68 -11.45 -5.93
C HIS A 109 0.91 -12.76 -6.15
N PRO A 110 1.31 -13.62 -7.10
CA PRO A 110 0.67 -14.91 -7.29
C PRO A 110 0.96 -15.82 -6.10
N GLN A 111 -0.10 -16.19 -5.40
CA GLN A 111 -0.10 -17.16 -4.33
C GLN A 111 0.26 -18.55 -4.89
N ASN A 112 1.54 -18.90 -4.86
CA ASN A 112 2.01 -20.22 -5.29
C ASN A 112 1.53 -21.29 -4.30
N THR A 113 0.61 -22.12 -4.78
CA THR A 113 0.19 -23.36 -4.14
C THR A 113 1.34 -24.37 -4.27
N VAL A 114 1.92 -24.76 -3.14
CA VAL A 114 2.92 -25.84 -3.07
C VAL A 114 2.19 -27.18 -3.11
N GLU A 115 2.23 -27.85 -4.26
CA GLU A 115 1.86 -29.26 -4.38
C GLU A 115 2.86 -30.14 -3.63
N SER A 116 2.36 -30.83 -2.60
CA SER A 116 3.08 -31.85 -1.86
C SER A 116 3.16 -33.14 -2.69
N ALA A 117 4.30 -33.39 -3.32
CA ALA A 117 4.57 -34.66 -3.99
C ALA A 117 5.00 -35.72 -2.96
N THR A 118 4.22 -36.81 -2.92
CA THR A 118 4.41 -37.98 -2.08
C THR A 118 5.63 -38.79 -2.53
N ASN A 119 6.56 -39.01 -1.62
CA ASN A 119 7.76 -39.85 -1.80
C ASN A 119 7.39 -41.33 -1.98
N THR A 120 8.03 -41.99 -2.97
CA THR A 120 8.07 -43.46 -3.09
C THR A 120 9.46 -43.95 -2.68
N PRO A 121 9.60 -44.96 -1.78
CA PRO A 121 10.90 -45.46 -1.36
C PRO A 121 11.56 -46.35 -2.44
N HIS A 122 12.80 -46.02 -2.81
CA HIS A 122 13.66 -46.84 -3.66
C HIS A 122 14.66 -47.63 -2.79
N PRO A 123 14.92 -48.92 -3.06
CA PRO A 123 15.76 -49.76 -2.22
C PRO A 123 17.25 -49.37 -2.23
N THR A 124 17.82 -49.49 -1.03
CA THR A 124 19.18 -49.21 -0.59
C THR A 124 20.24 -50.03 -1.32
N SER A 125 21.22 -49.36 -1.92
CA SER A 125 22.50 -49.93 -2.34
C SER A 125 23.60 -49.46 -1.40
N THR A 126 24.19 -50.40 -0.65
CA THR A 126 25.22 -50.16 0.37
C THR A 126 26.56 -49.84 -0.30
N VAL A 127 26.96 -48.58 -0.29
CA VAL A 127 28.27 -48.08 -0.74
C VAL A 127 29.17 -47.85 0.49
N PRO A 128 30.51 -48.07 0.40
CA PRO A 128 31.40 -48.00 1.55
C PRO A 128 31.37 -46.63 2.24
N THR A 129 31.16 -46.65 3.55
CA THR A 129 31.12 -45.50 4.45
C THR A 129 32.41 -44.68 4.36
N LYS A 130 32.35 -43.56 3.65
CA LYS A 130 33.32 -42.48 3.76
C LYS A 130 33.20 -41.93 5.18
N ILE A 131 34.29 -41.99 5.94
CA ILE A 131 34.40 -41.40 7.28
C ILE A 131 34.10 -39.91 7.13
N SER A 132 32.88 -39.50 7.52
CA SER A 132 32.51 -38.11 7.64
C SER A 132 33.31 -37.51 8.79
N LEU A 133 34.23 -36.61 8.47
CA LEU A 133 34.88 -35.75 9.46
C LEU A 133 33.78 -35.10 10.32
N PRO A 134 33.98 -34.94 11.64
CA PRO A 134 33.04 -34.23 12.47
C PRO A 134 32.87 -32.82 11.90
N THR A 135 31.70 -32.54 11.33
CA THR A 135 31.27 -31.19 11.00
C THR A 135 31.18 -30.45 12.33
N VAL A 136 32.22 -29.68 12.64
CA VAL A 136 32.21 -28.79 13.79
C VAL A 136 31.13 -27.75 13.47
N ASN A 137 29.94 -27.98 13.99
CA ASN A 137 28.84 -27.03 13.95
C ASN A 137 29.21 -25.91 14.94
N LEU A 138 30.08 -25.00 14.50
CA LEU A 138 30.41 -23.80 15.24
C LEU A 138 29.14 -22.97 15.29
N LEU A 139 28.43 -23.08 16.41
CA LEU A 139 27.33 -22.17 16.70
C LEU A 139 27.91 -20.74 16.62
N PRO A 140 27.32 -19.82 15.83
CA PRO A 140 27.85 -18.48 15.68
C PRO A 140 27.96 -17.85 17.07
N THR A 141 29.18 -17.59 17.52
CA THR A 141 29.42 -16.87 18.76
C THR A 141 28.92 -15.44 18.53
N LYS A 142 27.82 -15.06 19.20
CA LYS A 142 27.26 -13.71 19.15
C LYS A 142 28.40 -12.69 19.34
N ILE A 143 28.65 -11.89 18.31
CA ILE A 143 29.69 -10.86 18.36
C ILE A 143 29.13 -9.71 19.20
N PRO A 144 29.78 -9.31 20.30
CA PRO A 144 29.30 -8.19 21.11
C PRO A 144 29.24 -6.91 20.25
N GLY A 145 28.09 -6.22 20.29
CA GLY A 145 27.88 -4.96 19.58
C GLY A 145 27.48 -5.09 18.11
N VAL A 146 27.08 -6.27 17.65
CA VAL A 146 26.41 -6.44 16.35
C VAL A 146 24.97 -6.86 16.61
N LEU A 147 24.02 -6.13 16.03
CA LEU A 147 22.60 -6.47 16.10
C LEU A 147 22.30 -7.62 15.14
N GLU A 148 21.33 -8.45 15.49
CA GLU A 148 20.74 -9.45 14.61
C GLU A 148 19.24 -9.15 14.45
N CYS A 149 18.63 -9.61 13.36
CA CYS A 149 17.20 -9.47 13.13
C CYS A 149 16.36 -10.00 14.31
N ALA A 150 16.80 -11.10 14.92
CA ALA A 150 16.14 -11.69 16.09
C ALA A 150 16.20 -10.81 17.37
N ASP A 151 17.18 -9.91 17.48
CA ASP A 151 17.24 -8.94 18.58
C ASP A 151 16.23 -7.80 18.35
N ILE A 152 16.06 -7.38 17.09
CA ILE A 152 15.11 -6.33 16.68
C ILE A 152 13.67 -6.82 16.80
N ASP A 153 13.38 -8.03 16.33
CA ASP A 153 12.06 -8.67 16.45
C ASP A 153 11.65 -8.80 17.92
N ARG A 154 12.58 -9.19 18.80
CA ARG A 154 12.33 -9.28 20.24
C ARG A 154 12.06 -7.91 20.86
N ALA A 155 12.83 -6.89 20.48
CA ALA A 155 12.60 -5.53 20.95
C ALA A 155 11.20 -5.03 20.51
N HIS A 156 10.75 -5.38 19.31
CA HIS A 156 9.41 -5.03 18.85
C HIS A 156 8.31 -5.67 19.70
N GLU A 157 8.46 -6.95 20.06
CA GLU A 157 7.49 -7.66 20.90
C GLU A 157 7.46 -7.17 22.36
N GLU A 158 8.60 -6.74 22.89
CA GLU A 158 8.75 -6.36 24.31
C GLU A 158 8.47 -4.87 24.57
N LEU A 159 8.67 -4.01 23.58
CA LEU A 159 8.53 -2.56 23.72
C LEU A 159 7.12 -2.10 23.37
N THR A 160 6.68 -1.01 24.02
CA THR A 160 5.44 -0.33 23.62
C THR A 160 5.67 0.53 22.40
N ASP A 161 4.62 0.85 21.63
CA ASP A 161 4.71 1.70 20.43
C ASP A 161 5.52 2.98 20.64
N LEU A 162 5.37 3.63 21.81
CA LEU A 162 6.12 4.86 22.14
C LEU A 162 7.62 4.62 22.31
N VAL A 163 8.00 3.51 22.95
CA VAL A 163 9.40 3.15 23.18
C VAL A 163 10.02 2.55 21.93
N TRP A 164 9.22 1.88 21.11
CA TRP A 164 9.61 1.38 19.79
C TRP A 164 10.11 2.50 18.89
N GLU A 165 9.38 3.61 18.78
CA GLU A 165 9.83 4.77 17.99
C GLU A 165 11.17 5.33 18.48
N ALA A 166 11.42 5.36 19.78
CA ALA A 166 12.71 5.76 20.33
C ALA A 166 13.81 4.73 20.03
N TYR A 167 13.49 3.45 20.12
CA TYR A 167 14.40 2.35 19.80
C TYR A 167 14.85 2.38 18.34
N LYS A 168 13.92 2.58 17.38
CA LYS A 168 14.24 2.71 15.95
C LYS A 168 15.32 3.77 15.69
N ASN A 169 15.12 4.98 16.23
CA ASN A 169 16.07 6.07 16.10
C ASN A 169 17.42 5.79 16.79
N SER A 170 17.44 4.91 17.80
CA SER A 170 18.66 4.59 18.54
C SER A 170 19.54 3.54 17.84
N ILE A 171 18.97 2.75 16.93
CA ILE A 171 19.70 1.71 16.19
C ILE A 171 20.04 2.13 14.76
N GLU A 172 19.53 3.26 14.28
CA GLU A 172 19.94 3.84 13.01
C GLU A 172 21.46 4.15 13.04
N GLY A 173 22.19 3.68 12.03
CA GLY A 173 23.65 3.77 11.98
C GLY A 173 24.39 2.66 12.73
N GLU A 174 23.70 1.81 13.49
CA GLU A 174 24.32 0.66 14.15
C GLU A 174 24.65 -0.47 13.17
N LYS A 175 25.62 -1.31 13.56
CA LYS A 175 26.02 -2.47 12.75
C LYS A 175 25.05 -3.63 12.96
N ILE A 176 24.66 -4.24 11.86
CA ILE A 176 23.77 -5.40 11.84
C ILE A 176 24.39 -6.55 11.05
N TYR A 177 24.21 -7.77 11.54
CA TYR A 177 24.41 -8.99 10.80
C TYR A 177 23.08 -9.42 10.16
N PHE A 178 23.09 -9.63 8.85
CA PHE A 178 21.93 -10.14 8.11
C PHE A 178 22.26 -11.50 7.50
N SER A 179 21.23 -12.33 7.36
CA SER A 179 21.31 -13.63 6.69
C SER A 179 19.92 -13.99 6.16
N GLY A 180 19.83 -14.38 4.89
CA GLY A 180 18.55 -14.69 4.25
C GLY A 180 18.71 -15.14 2.82
N LYS A 181 17.61 -15.56 2.18
CA LYS A 181 17.61 -15.95 0.77
C LYS A 181 17.19 -14.79 -0.11
N VAL A 182 17.81 -14.60 -1.27
CA VAL A 182 17.38 -13.58 -2.24
C VAL A 182 15.96 -13.89 -2.71
N GLU A 183 15.04 -12.96 -2.49
CA GLU A 183 13.67 -13.03 -3.00
C GLU A 183 13.54 -12.32 -4.36
N GLN A 184 14.09 -11.11 -4.44
CA GLN A 184 14.04 -10.24 -5.59
C GLN A 184 15.33 -9.42 -5.73
N VAL A 185 15.77 -9.21 -6.96
CA VAL A 185 16.84 -8.28 -7.32
C VAL A 185 16.20 -7.25 -8.24
N TYR A 186 16.32 -5.97 -7.89
CA TYR A 186 15.79 -4.85 -8.66
C TYR A 186 16.81 -4.36 -9.69
N ASP A 187 16.34 -3.58 -10.68
CA ASP A 187 17.16 -3.06 -11.77
C ASP A 187 18.20 -2.03 -11.31
N ASP A 188 17.99 -1.42 -10.14
CA ASP A 188 18.88 -0.47 -9.48
C ASP A 188 19.93 -1.13 -8.57
N ALA A 189 20.06 -2.46 -8.62
CA ALA A 189 20.91 -3.28 -7.77
C ALA A 189 20.47 -3.40 -6.30
N GLY A 190 19.26 -2.94 -5.95
CA GLY A 190 18.64 -3.27 -4.67
C GLY A 190 18.31 -4.77 -4.59
N VAL A 191 18.53 -5.38 -3.43
CA VAL A 191 18.23 -6.82 -3.22
C VAL A 191 17.35 -7.00 -2.00
N VAL A 192 16.21 -7.67 -2.19
CA VAL A 192 15.31 -8.05 -1.10
C VAL A 192 15.61 -9.48 -0.69
N LEU A 193 15.82 -9.68 0.60
CA LEU A 193 15.90 -11.00 1.21
C LEU A 193 14.51 -11.47 1.66
N ALA A 194 14.22 -12.74 1.40
CA ALA A 194 13.02 -13.42 1.84
C ALA A 194 12.93 -13.39 3.37
N PHE A 195 11.70 -13.20 3.84
CA PHE A 195 11.32 -13.24 5.24
C PHE A 195 11.48 -14.66 5.79
N ASP A 196 12.62 -14.94 6.41
CA ASP A 196 12.74 -16.14 7.25
C ASP A 196 12.07 -15.90 8.63
N ASN A 197 11.82 -14.63 9.02
CA ASN A 197 11.12 -14.17 10.23
C ASN A 197 10.30 -12.87 9.96
N LEU A 198 9.87 -12.14 11.00
CA LEU A 198 9.20 -10.83 10.88
C LEU A 198 10.09 -9.72 10.29
N CYS A 199 11.37 -10.00 10.07
CA CYS A 199 12.35 -9.06 9.58
C CYS A 199 12.59 -9.25 8.07
N GLY A 200 12.01 -8.36 7.27
CA GLY A 200 12.34 -8.17 5.86
C GLY A 200 13.59 -7.32 5.75
N THR A 201 14.43 -7.62 4.77
CA THR A 201 15.67 -6.87 4.59
C THR A 201 15.83 -6.48 3.13
N THR A 202 15.85 -5.17 2.89
CA THR A 202 16.28 -4.56 1.66
C THR A 202 17.75 -4.16 1.82
N LEU A 203 18.55 -4.61 0.88
CA LEU A 203 19.98 -4.41 0.86
C LEU A 203 20.34 -3.37 -0.21
N ASP A 204 20.98 -2.30 0.24
CA ASP A 204 21.42 -1.20 -0.60
C ASP A 204 22.93 -1.17 -0.77
N ASN A 205 23.37 -0.42 -1.78
CA ASN A 205 24.78 -0.23 -2.13
C ASN A 205 25.52 -1.54 -2.46
N ILE A 206 24.82 -2.55 -2.97
CA ILE A 206 25.45 -3.74 -3.54
C ILE A 206 26.15 -3.35 -4.85
N PRO A 207 27.45 -3.66 -5.02
CA PRO A 207 28.12 -3.44 -6.29
C PRO A 207 27.37 -4.10 -7.44
N TYR A 208 27.13 -3.34 -8.51
CA TYR A 208 26.33 -3.80 -9.65
C TYR A 208 26.82 -5.13 -10.24
N ASP A 209 28.14 -5.35 -10.28
CA ASP A 209 28.75 -6.57 -10.79
C ASP A 209 28.54 -7.81 -9.91
N ILE A 210 28.17 -7.62 -8.64
CA ILE A 210 27.70 -8.66 -7.73
C ILE A 210 26.19 -8.84 -7.91
N ALA A 211 25.42 -7.75 -7.89
CA ALA A 211 23.96 -7.77 -7.97
C ALA A 211 23.45 -8.54 -9.21
N ILE A 212 24.02 -8.31 -10.39
CA ILE A 212 23.63 -9.01 -11.63
C ILE A 212 23.93 -10.51 -11.63
N LYS A 213 24.77 -11.00 -10.71
CA LYS A 213 25.09 -12.43 -10.57
C LYS A 213 24.16 -13.12 -9.56
N LEU A 214 23.40 -12.33 -8.80
CA LEU A 214 22.48 -12.87 -7.81
C LEU A 214 21.26 -13.46 -8.48
N SER A 215 20.75 -14.55 -7.91
CA SER A 215 19.56 -15.25 -8.40
C SER A 215 18.62 -15.52 -7.24
N LYS A 216 17.32 -15.49 -7.51
CA LYS A 216 16.28 -15.85 -6.53
C LYS A 216 16.59 -17.20 -5.88
N GLY A 217 16.55 -17.24 -4.55
CA GLY A 217 16.80 -18.41 -3.72
C GLY A 217 18.25 -18.59 -3.26
N GLN A 218 19.21 -17.83 -3.79
CA GLN A 218 20.59 -17.85 -3.29
C GLN A 218 20.66 -17.32 -1.85
N HIS A 219 21.55 -17.87 -1.05
CA HIS A 219 21.68 -17.45 0.34
C HIS A 219 22.75 -16.36 0.46
N LEU A 220 22.39 -15.25 1.08
CA LEU A 220 23.27 -14.13 1.38
C LEU A 220 23.40 -13.98 2.88
N GLU A 221 24.61 -13.69 3.33
CA GLU A 221 24.88 -13.28 4.69
C GLU A 221 26.00 -12.24 4.70
N GLY A 222 26.01 -11.39 5.70
CA GLY A 222 27.03 -10.35 5.79
C GLY A 222 26.76 -9.36 6.89
N TYR A 223 27.52 -8.26 6.85
CA TYR A 223 27.38 -7.16 7.78
C TYR A 223 27.07 -5.87 7.02
N GLY A 224 26.22 -5.05 7.60
CA GLY A 224 25.88 -3.74 7.09
C GLY A 224 25.59 -2.75 8.21
N THR A 225 25.12 -1.59 7.80
CA THR A 225 24.66 -0.53 8.68
C THR A 225 23.18 -0.31 8.44
N ILE A 226 22.40 -0.24 9.52
CA ILE A 226 20.96 0.05 9.46
C ILE A 226 20.80 1.51 9.01
N GLU A 227 20.19 1.74 7.84
CA GLU A 227 19.84 3.08 7.38
C GLU A 227 18.44 3.48 7.83
N ASN A 228 17.51 2.53 7.80
CA ASN A 228 16.13 2.78 8.13
C ASN A 228 15.46 1.52 8.68
N LEU A 229 14.49 1.72 9.56
CA LEU A 229 13.63 0.68 10.10
C LEU A 229 12.17 1.10 9.93
N ALA A 230 11.49 0.49 8.98
CA ALA A 230 10.06 0.69 8.78
C ALA A 230 9.26 -0.43 9.44
N TYR A 231 8.10 -0.09 9.99
CA TYR A 231 7.13 -1.08 10.47
C TYR A 231 5.93 -1.08 9.52
N LEU A 232 5.74 -2.21 8.85
CA LEU A 232 4.55 -2.51 8.08
C LEU A 232 3.60 -3.37 8.94
N ILE A 233 2.33 -3.45 8.55
CA ILE A 233 1.22 -3.95 9.38
C ILE A 233 1.53 -5.30 10.07
N ASP A 234 2.31 -6.15 9.43
CA ASP A 234 2.65 -7.50 9.87
C ASP A 234 4.16 -7.83 9.87
N HIS A 235 5.05 -6.89 9.54
CA HIS A 235 6.48 -7.14 9.49
C HIS A 235 7.32 -5.86 9.64
N VAL A 236 8.56 -6.05 10.11
CA VAL A 236 9.59 -5.01 10.19
C VAL A 236 10.39 -5.07 8.89
N GLU A 237 10.55 -3.94 8.21
CA GLU A 237 11.38 -3.81 7.02
C GLU A 237 12.66 -3.03 7.37
N LEU A 238 13.81 -3.64 7.14
CA LEU A 238 15.12 -3.04 7.32
C LEU A 238 15.71 -2.62 5.98
N GLU A 239 16.19 -1.39 5.94
CA GLU A 239 17.05 -0.88 4.88
C GLU A 239 18.50 -0.94 5.39
N ILE A 240 19.34 -1.72 4.72
CA ILE A 240 20.73 -1.97 5.15
C ILE A 240 21.68 -1.57 4.04
N THR A 241 22.56 -0.60 4.32
CA THR A 241 23.72 -0.35 3.47
C THR A 241 24.80 -1.37 3.75
N ILE A 242 25.12 -2.19 2.75
CA ILE A 242 26.13 -3.24 2.89
C ILE A 242 27.54 -2.65 2.78
N ASN A 243 28.47 -3.18 3.58
CA ASN A 243 29.88 -3.14 3.24
C ASN A 243 30.23 -4.28 2.26
N PRO A 244 30.53 -3.98 0.98
CA PRO A 244 30.72 -5.01 -0.06
C PRO A 244 31.87 -5.99 0.23
N GLU A 245 32.86 -5.60 1.04
CA GLU A 245 33.97 -6.46 1.44
C GLU A 245 33.55 -7.58 2.42
N LEU A 246 32.38 -7.42 3.05
CA LEU A 246 31.85 -8.32 4.07
C LEU A 246 30.63 -9.11 3.59
N LEU A 247 30.27 -9.01 2.31
CA LEU A 247 29.17 -9.76 1.71
C LEU A 247 29.62 -11.18 1.34
N ILE A 248 28.91 -12.18 1.85
CA ILE A 248 29.17 -13.60 1.56
C ILE A 248 27.99 -14.14 0.76
N VAL A 249 28.29 -14.71 -0.42
CA VAL A 249 27.31 -15.38 -1.29
C VAL A 249 27.52 -16.89 -1.17
N ARG A 250 26.48 -17.63 -0.78
CA ARG A 250 26.52 -19.09 -0.60
C ARG A 250 25.63 -19.83 -1.59
#